data_AF-A0A2H3E871-F1
#
_entry.id   AF-A0A2H3E871-F1
#
_cell.length_a   1.000
_cell.length_b   1.000
_cell.length_c   1.000
_cell.angle_alpha   90.00
_cell.angle_beta   90.00
_cell.angle_gamma   90.00
#
_symmetry.space_group_name_H-M   'P 1'
#
loop_
_entity.id
_entity.type
_entity.pdbx_description
1 polymer ?
#
loop_
_entity_poly.entity_id
_entity_poly.type
_entity_poly.pdbx_seq_one_letter_code
_entity_poly.pdbx_strand_id
1 'polypeptide(L)'
;MRTKTVTKAKPAKPNPALFKKAGPEGVDARDPGVSDAVWNQLQMDKAAEIEAAKRLEEDIRKAEEAKAEAVRKEAEEQERTRQLELAAARERDFVKQQELKRQREAQRLKELRAREERERREAELRARREAEEKARKEDQKAQAKLRQMGVCDAGFRWIKQGHGYRCAGGYHFVSSGELGL
;
A
#
# COMPACT_ATOMS: atom_id res chain seq x y z
N MET A 1 -5.60 59.36 -0.42
CA MET A 1 -4.47 59.51 0.52
C MET A 1 -3.22 58.95 -0.15
N ARG A 2 -2.30 59.82 -0.59
CA ARG A 2 -1.06 59.45 -1.32
C ARG A 2 0.05 59.15 -0.32
N THR A 3 0.52 57.91 -0.26
CA THR A 3 1.70 57.52 0.52
C THR A 3 2.96 57.97 -0.21
N LYS A 4 3.75 58.85 0.42
CA LYS A 4 5.00 59.39 -0.10
C LYS A 4 6.11 58.33 0.00
N THR A 5 6.78 58.07 -1.11
CA THR A 5 8.02 57.29 -1.20
C THR A 5 9.19 58.07 -0.60
N VAL A 6 9.94 57.45 0.31
CA VAL A 6 11.19 58.00 0.85
C VAL A 6 12.34 57.57 -0.06
N THR A 7 12.91 58.52 -0.79
CA THR A 7 14.07 58.31 -1.65
C THR A 7 15.34 58.22 -0.79
N LYS A 8 16.04 57.08 -0.87
CA LYS A 8 17.28 56.77 -0.14
C LYS A 8 18.43 57.66 -0.66
N ALA A 9 19.00 58.51 0.19
CA ALA A 9 20.15 59.34 -0.14
C ALA A 9 21.44 58.51 -0.27
N LYS A 10 22.27 58.82 -1.29
CA LYS A 10 23.61 58.25 -1.50
C LYS A 10 24.60 58.79 -0.45
N PRO A 11 25.49 57.96 0.13
CA PRO A 11 26.51 58.46 1.04
C PRO A 11 27.59 59.25 0.28
N ALA A 12 27.97 60.40 0.82
CA ALA A 12 29.05 61.24 0.32
C ALA A 12 30.41 60.54 0.44
N LYS A 13 31.27 60.69 -0.56
CA LYS A 13 32.64 60.17 -0.56
C LYS A 13 33.49 60.96 0.43
N PRO A 14 34.32 60.31 1.29
CA PRO A 14 35.18 61.04 2.21
C PRO A 14 36.29 61.78 1.45
N ASN A 15 36.55 63.01 1.90
CA ASN A 15 37.51 63.96 1.35
C ASN A 15 38.96 63.43 1.51
N PRO A 16 39.76 63.31 0.44
CA PRO A 16 41.09 62.67 0.48
C PRO A 16 42.21 63.53 1.08
N ALA A 17 41.91 64.71 1.66
CA ALA A 17 42.92 65.70 2.03
C ALA A 17 43.39 65.69 3.51
N LEU A 18 43.14 64.62 4.28
CA LEU A 18 43.64 64.50 5.67
C LEU A 18 44.71 63.44 5.90
N PHE A 19 45.13 62.69 4.88
CA PHE A 19 46.27 61.76 4.99
C PHE A 19 47.55 62.40 4.41
N LYS A 20 48.09 63.39 5.12
CA LYS A 20 49.47 63.84 4.89
C LYS A 20 50.41 63.12 5.85
N LYS A 21 51.25 62.26 5.26
CA LYS A 21 52.54 61.74 5.73
C LYS A 21 52.54 60.87 7.00
N ALA A 22 52.49 59.56 6.78
CA ALA A 22 53.32 58.62 7.54
C ALA A 22 54.15 57.85 6.51
N GLY A 23 55.47 58.04 6.53
CA GLY A 23 56.41 57.22 5.74
C GLY A 23 56.47 55.79 6.29
N PRO A 24 57.24 54.89 5.66
CA PRO A 24 57.45 53.54 6.14
C PRO A 24 58.54 53.52 7.23
N GLU A 25 58.32 54.25 8.33
CA GLU A 25 59.21 54.23 9.49
C GLU A 25 58.40 53.97 10.76
N GLY A 26 58.72 52.87 11.46
CA GLY A 26 58.27 52.64 12.83
C GLY A 26 57.18 51.58 13.02
N VAL A 27 57.46 50.31 12.67
CA VAL A 27 56.70 49.20 13.28
C VAL A 27 57.16 48.86 14.68
N ASP A 28 58.35 49.30 15.12
CA ASP A 28 58.86 49.10 16.48
C ASP A 28 59.82 50.22 16.95
N ALA A 29 59.55 51.46 16.57
CA ALA A 29 60.34 52.60 17.08
C ALA A 29 59.87 52.96 18.50
N ARG A 30 60.78 52.90 19.48
CA ARG A 30 60.52 53.30 20.87
C ARG A 30 60.37 54.82 20.98
N ASP A 31 59.31 55.27 21.63
CA ASP A 31 59.05 56.70 21.82
C ASP A 31 60.07 57.36 22.77
N PRO A 32 60.56 58.58 22.47
CA PRO A 32 61.44 59.32 23.36
C PRO A 32 60.79 59.57 24.73
N GLY A 33 61.46 59.13 25.80
CA GLY A 33 60.97 59.27 27.19
C GLY A 33 60.35 58.01 27.80
N VAL A 34 60.16 56.93 27.03
CA VAL A 34 59.75 55.62 27.55
C VAL A 34 60.97 54.88 28.11
N SER A 35 60.87 54.33 29.33
CA SER A 35 61.95 53.53 29.95
C SER A 35 62.08 52.13 29.33
N ASP A 36 63.25 51.49 29.45
CA ASP A 36 63.51 50.16 28.87
C ASP A 36 62.58 49.09 29.43
N ALA A 37 62.26 49.20 30.72
CA ALA A 37 61.32 48.30 31.39
C ALA A 37 59.91 48.40 30.79
N VAL A 38 59.41 49.61 30.55
CA VAL A 38 58.08 49.84 29.96
C VAL A 38 58.05 49.39 28.49
N TRP A 39 59.12 49.65 27.73
CA TRP A 39 59.22 49.22 26.34
C TRP A 39 59.26 47.69 26.19
N ASN A 40 60.06 47.00 27.01
CA ASN A 40 60.14 45.55 26.99
C ASN A 40 58.81 44.88 27.40
N GLN A 41 58.14 45.42 28.41
CA GLN A 41 56.82 44.93 28.82
C GLN A 41 55.79 45.09 27.69
N LEU A 42 55.75 46.24 27.02
CA LEU A 42 54.84 46.46 25.89
C LEU A 42 55.07 45.46 24.74
N GLN A 43 56.33 45.12 24.44
CA GLN A 43 56.65 44.13 23.41
C GLN A 43 56.22 42.72 23.82
N MET A 44 56.35 42.36 25.11
CA MET A 44 55.83 41.10 25.63
C MET A 44 54.30 41.05 25.59
N ASP A 45 53.62 42.14 25.94
CA ASP A 45 52.16 42.23 25.92
C ASP A 45 51.62 42.14 24.48
N LYS A 46 52.26 42.81 23.52
CA LYS A 46 51.93 42.68 22.08
C LYS A 46 52.07 41.24 21.60
N ALA A 47 53.16 40.56 21.97
CA ALA A 47 53.37 39.16 21.62
C ALA A 47 52.30 38.25 22.26
N ALA A 48 51.94 38.50 23.53
CA ALA A 48 50.90 37.77 24.23
C ALA A 48 49.52 37.97 23.59
N GLU A 49 49.17 39.19 23.20
CA GLU A 49 47.92 39.50 22.50
C GLU A 49 47.84 38.81 21.13
N ILE A 50 48.93 38.79 20.35
CA ILE A 50 48.99 38.08 19.06
C ILE A 50 48.80 36.58 19.26
N GLU A 51 49.46 35.98 20.26
CA GLU A 51 49.30 34.55 20.55
C GLU A 51 47.90 34.22 21.09
N ALA A 52 47.30 35.09 21.90
CA ALA A 52 45.91 34.94 22.36
C ALA A 52 44.92 35.01 21.19
N ALA A 53 45.11 35.95 20.25
CA ALA A 53 44.28 36.07 19.07
C ALA A 53 44.36 34.82 18.17
N LYS A 54 45.57 34.28 17.94
CA LYS A 54 45.75 33.02 17.20
C LYS A 54 45.07 31.84 17.87
N ARG A 55 45.19 31.70 19.20
CA ARG A 55 44.53 30.62 19.94
C ARG A 55 43.01 30.71 19.82
N LEU A 56 42.45 31.92 19.95
CA LEU A 56 41.02 32.14 19.78
C LEU A 56 40.56 31.77 18.37
N GLU A 57 41.31 32.17 17.33
CA GLU A 57 41.01 31.82 15.94
C GLU A 57 41.04 30.30 15.72
N GLU A 58 42.06 29.60 16.25
CA GLU A 58 42.15 28.14 16.18
C GLU A 58 41.02 27.43 16.91
N ASP A 59 40.62 27.93 18.09
CA ASP A 59 39.53 27.37 18.88
C ASP A 59 38.18 27.58 18.17
N ILE A 60 37.96 28.76 17.56
CA ILE A 60 36.79 29.02 16.71
C ILE A 60 36.78 28.05 15.53
N ARG A 61 37.90 27.89 14.81
CA ARG A 61 38.00 26.96 13.68
C ARG A 61 37.66 25.53 14.10
N LYS A 62 38.23 25.04 15.21
CA LYS A 62 37.94 23.69 15.73
C LYS A 62 36.47 23.54 16.13
N ALA A 63 35.87 24.57 16.74
CA ALA A 63 34.47 24.54 17.10
C ALA A 63 33.55 24.51 15.86
N GLU A 64 33.89 25.24 14.81
CA GLU A 64 33.17 25.21 13.53
C GLU A 64 33.29 23.86 12.83
N GLU A 65 34.50 23.27 12.79
CA GLU A 65 34.74 21.93 12.25
C GLU A 65 33.96 20.86 13.01
N ALA A 66 33.99 20.88 14.35
CA ALA A 66 33.24 19.95 15.18
C ALA A 66 31.73 20.07 14.97
N LYS A 67 31.21 21.30 14.83
CA LYS A 67 29.81 21.55 14.51
C LYS A 67 29.46 21.02 13.11
N ALA A 68 30.30 21.26 12.11
CA ALA A 68 30.09 20.76 10.75
C ALA A 68 30.09 19.21 10.72
N GLU A 69 31.00 18.57 11.46
CA GLU A 69 31.03 17.11 11.58
C GLU A 69 29.77 16.57 12.28
N ALA A 70 29.31 17.22 13.36
CA ALA A 70 28.08 16.83 14.04
C ALA A 70 26.86 16.92 13.12
N VAL A 71 26.73 18.00 12.35
CA VAL A 71 25.64 18.16 11.36
C VAL A 71 25.72 17.09 10.26
N ARG A 72 26.92 16.75 9.79
CA ARG A 72 27.09 15.69 8.79
C ARG A 72 26.69 14.32 9.33
N LYS A 73 27.09 13.99 10.56
CA LYS A 73 26.71 12.73 11.22
C LYS A 73 25.20 12.64 11.44
N GLU A 74 24.58 13.72 11.89
CA GLU A 74 23.12 13.78 12.07
C GLU A 74 22.40 13.59 10.73
N ALA A 75 22.86 14.24 9.66
CA ALA A 75 22.28 14.07 8.33
C ALA A 75 22.42 12.63 7.80
N GLU A 76 23.56 11.98 8.04
CA GLU A 76 23.78 10.57 7.68
C GLU A 76 22.86 9.63 8.46
N GLU A 77 22.67 9.87 9.76
CA GLU A 77 21.77 9.08 10.60
C GLU A 77 20.29 9.28 10.20
N GLN A 78 19.90 10.52 9.89
CA GLN A 78 18.56 10.81 9.37
C GLN A 78 18.32 10.12 8.02
N GLU A 79 19.29 10.14 7.11
CA GLU A 79 19.17 9.45 5.82
C GLU A 79 19.10 7.93 6.01
N ARG A 80 19.93 7.36 6.89
CA ARG A 80 19.87 5.94 7.22
C ARG A 80 18.50 5.54 7.78
N THR A 81 17.93 6.38 8.65
CA THR A 81 16.59 6.16 9.21
C THR A 81 15.53 6.19 8.11
N ARG A 82 15.56 7.18 7.22
CA ARG A 82 14.64 7.27 6.06
C ARG A 82 14.74 6.07 5.14
N GLN A 83 15.95 5.57 4.89
CA GLN A 83 16.15 4.38 4.06
C GLN A 83 15.55 3.12 4.71
N LEU A 84 15.71 2.95 6.02
CA LEU A 84 15.09 1.86 6.76
C LEU A 84 13.56 1.95 6.75
N GLU A 85 13.00 3.13 6.95
CA GLU A 85 11.55 3.36 6.88
C GLU A 85 10.98 3.05 5.49
N LEU A 86 11.68 3.48 4.44
CA LEU A 86 11.30 3.19 3.05
C LEU A 86 11.37 1.69 2.74
N ALA A 87 12.42 1.00 3.20
CA ALA A 87 12.53 -0.44 3.05
C ALA A 87 11.38 -1.17 3.77
N ALA A 88 11.08 -0.79 5.01
CA ALA A 88 9.97 -1.35 5.78
C ALA A 88 8.59 -1.03 5.16
N ALA A 89 8.43 0.14 4.53
CA ALA A 89 7.22 0.47 3.78
C ALA A 89 7.06 -0.44 2.55
N ARG A 90 8.12 -0.63 1.76
CA ARG A 90 8.12 -1.51 0.59
C ARG A 90 7.80 -2.96 0.95
N GLU A 91 8.35 -3.47 2.04
CA GLU A 91 8.06 -4.82 2.51
C GLU A 91 6.59 -4.97 2.93
N ARG A 92 6.07 -4.02 3.71
CA ARG A 92 4.64 -4.01 4.10
C ARG A 92 3.73 -3.97 2.89
N ASP A 93 4.05 -3.14 1.90
CA ASP A 93 3.24 -3.05 0.68
C ASP A 93 3.33 -4.33 -0.15
N PHE A 94 4.51 -4.94 -0.28
CA PHE A 94 4.66 -6.23 -0.94
C PHE A 94 3.80 -7.32 -0.27
N VAL A 95 3.85 -7.43 1.06
CA VAL A 95 3.04 -8.39 1.83
C VAL A 95 1.54 -8.13 1.63
N LYS A 96 1.09 -6.87 1.70
CA LYS A 96 -0.30 -6.50 1.44
C LYS A 96 -0.74 -6.85 0.02
N GLN A 97 0.09 -6.60 -0.98
CA GLN A 97 -0.22 -6.92 -2.38
C GLN A 97 -0.31 -8.43 -2.60
N GLN A 98 0.59 -9.21 -2.00
CA GLN A 98 0.55 -10.67 -2.04
C GLN A 98 -0.74 -11.21 -1.40
N GLU A 99 -1.09 -10.72 -0.21
CA GLU A 99 -2.31 -11.14 0.49
C GLU A 99 -3.57 -10.78 -0.31
N LEU A 100 -3.65 -9.56 -0.85
CA LEU A 100 -4.76 -9.15 -1.69
C LEU A 100 -4.90 -10.03 -2.94
N LYS A 101 -3.77 -10.43 -3.56
CA LYS A 101 -3.77 -11.35 -4.69
C LYS A 101 -4.32 -12.72 -4.29
N ARG A 102 -3.87 -13.27 -3.15
CA ARG A 102 -4.37 -14.55 -2.62
C ARG A 102 -5.87 -14.50 -2.34
N GLN A 103 -6.36 -13.43 -1.73
CA GLN A 103 -7.78 -13.25 -1.45
C GLN A 103 -8.62 -13.20 -2.73
N ARG A 104 -8.17 -12.47 -3.75
CA ARG A 104 -8.84 -12.40 -5.06
C ARG A 104 -8.89 -13.75 -5.75
N GLU A 105 -7.79 -14.51 -5.72
CA GLU A 105 -7.74 -15.85 -6.30
C GLU A 105 -8.64 -16.83 -5.55
N ALA A 106 -8.62 -16.80 -4.21
CA ALA A 106 -9.50 -17.61 -3.38
C ALA A 106 -10.98 -17.29 -3.64
N GLN A 107 -11.33 -16.01 -3.79
CA GLN A 107 -12.69 -15.60 -4.14
C GLN A 107 -13.10 -16.12 -5.52
N ARG A 108 -12.24 -15.98 -6.54
CA ARG A 108 -12.50 -16.52 -7.89
C ARG A 108 -12.75 -18.02 -7.86
N LEU A 109 -11.92 -18.77 -7.13
CA LEU A 109 -12.08 -20.22 -7.01
C LEU A 109 -13.37 -20.60 -6.28
N LYS A 110 -13.74 -19.85 -5.23
CA LYS A 110 -15.01 -20.04 -4.51
C LYS A 110 -16.21 -19.79 -5.43
N GLU A 111 -16.18 -18.72 -6.21
CA GLU A 111 -17.25 -18.40 -7.16
C GLU A 111 -17.39 -19.46 -8.26
N LEU A 112 -16.27 -19.96 -8.79
CA LEU A 112 -16.27 -21.04 -9.77
C LEU A 112 -16.88 -22.32 -9.19
N ARG A 113 -16.41 -22.77 -8.02
CA ARG A 113 -16.97 -23.94 -7.33
C ARG A 113 -18.46 -23.80 -7.04
N ALA A 114 -18.88 -22.61 -6.61
CA ALA A 114 -20.29 -22.34 -6.34
C ALA A 114 -21.12 -22.37 -7.63
N ARG A 115 -20.57 -21.93 -8.77
CA ARG A 115 -21.23 -22.01 -10.08
C ARG A 115 -21.36 -23.45 -10.55
N GLU A 116 -20.29 -24.24 -10.49
CA GLU A 116 -20.30 -25.66 -10.84
C GLU A 116 -21.28 -26.46 -9.98
N GLU A 117 -21.33 -26.18 -8.68
CA GLU A 117 -22.29 -26.81 -7.78
C GLU A 117 -23.74 -26.44 -8.11
N ARG A 118 -24.01 -25.16 -8.42
CA ARG A 118 -25.36 -24.74 -8.86
C ARG A 118 -25.76 -25.45 -10.15
N GLU A 119 -24.88 -25.48 -11.14
CA GLU A 119 -25.14 -26.14 -12.42
C GLU A 119 -25.38 -27.64 -12.24
N ARG A 120 -24.59 -28.31 -11.39
CA ARG A 120 -24.80 -29.74 -11.07
C ARG A 120 -26.17 -29.98 -10.43
N ARG A 121 -26.55 -29.16 -9.45
CA ARG A 121 -27.86 -29.28 -8.76
C ARG A 121 -29.02 -28.99 -9.72
N GLU A 122 -28.87 -28.00 -10.60
CA GLU A 122 -29.88 -27.68 -11.61
C GLU A 122 -30.04 -28.80 -12.64
N ALA A 123 -28.93 -29.39 -13.10
CA ALA A 123 -28.93 -30.53 -14.01
C ALA A 123 -29.59 -31.77 -13.38
N GLU A 124 -29.28 -32.06 -12.11
CA GLU A 124 -29.90 -33.16 -11.36
C GLU A 124 -31.42 -32.96 -11.21
N LEU A 125 -31.84 -31.75 -10.84
CA LEU A 125 -33.26 -31.41 -10.73
C LEU A 125 -33.98 -31.51 -12.08
N ARG A 126 -33.33 -31.07 -13.17
CA ARG A 126 -33.89 -31.19 -14.52
C ARG A 126 -34.04 -32.66 -14.91
N ALA A 127 -33.01 -33.46 -14.75
CA ALA A 127 -33.04 -34.89 -15.06
C ALA A 127 -34.14 -35.62 -14.26
N ARG A 128 -34.31 -35.28 -12.98
CA ARG A 128 -35.38 -35.85 -12.15
C ARG A 128 -36.77 -35.47 -12.67
N ARG A 129 -36.99 -34.21 -13.06
CA ARG A 129 -38.27 -33.74 -13.62
C ARG A 129 -38.58 -34.41 -14.95
N GLU A 130 -37.59 -34.54 -15.83
CA GLU A 130 -37.75 -35.22 -17.12
C GLU A 130 -38.08 -36.71 -16.94
N ALA A 131 -37.40 -37.38 -16.02
CA ALA A 131 -37.68 -38.78 -15.68
C ALA A 131 -39.10 -38.97 -15.12
N GLU A 132 -39.53 -38.10 -14.21
CA GLU A 132 -40.88 -38.12 -13.64
C GLU A 132 -41.95 -37.85 -14.72
N GLU A 133 -41.72 -36.86 -15.59
CA GLU A 133 -42.64 -36.56 -16.69
C GLU A 133 -42.74 -37.73 -17.67
N LYS A 134 -41.61 -38.36 -18.01
CA LYS A 134 -41.59 -39.55 -18.88
C LYS A 134 -42.35 -40.70 -18.24
N ALA A 135 -42.09 -41.01 -16.97
CA ALA A 135 -42.80 -42.05 -16.24
C ALA A 135 -44.32 -41.76 -16.16
N ARG A 136 -44.70 -40.50 -15.94
CA ARG A 136 -46.11 -40.08 -15.94
C ARG A 136 -46.77 -40.27 -17.31
N LYS A 137 -46.08 -39.91 -18.40
CA LYS A 137 -46.57 -40.11 -19.77
C LYS A 137 -46.73 -41.60 -20.10
N GLU A 138 -45.79 -42.44 -19.68
CA GLU A 138 -45.88 -43.89 -19.85
C GLU A 138 -47.03 -44.51 -19.05
N ASP A 139 -47.21 -44.14 -17.77
CA ASP A 139 -48.35 -44.58 -16.97
C ASP A 139 -49.67 -44.13 -17.64
N GLN A 140 -49.79 -42.87 -18.05
CA GLN A 140 -50.99 -42.38 -18.73
C GLN A 140 -51.33 -43.17 -20.00
N LYS A 141 -50.32 -43.52 -20.82
CA LYS A 141 -50.50 -44.36 -22.00
C LYS A 141 -50.95 -45.78 -21.62
N ALA A 142 -50.33 -46.38 -20.61
CA ALA A 142 -50.71 -47.71 -20.11
C ALA A 142 -52.16 -47.72 -19.59
N GLN A 143 -52.54 -46.74 -18.76
CA GLN A 143 -53.90 -46.57 -18.25
C GLN A 143 -54.91 -46.41 -19.39
N ALA A 144 -54.59 -45.59 -20.40
CA ALA A 144 -55.47 -45.37 -21.55
C ALA A 144 -55.68 -46.66 -22.35
N LYS A 145 -54.62 -47.40 -22.63
CA LYS A 145 -54.68 -48.69 -23.34
C LYS A 145 -55.48 -49.73 -22.55
N LEU A 146 -55.24 -49.85 -21.24
CA LEU A 146 -55.98 -50.77 -20.36
C LEU A 146 -57.47 -50.45 -20.30
N ARG A 147 -57.84 -49.16 -20.31
CA ARG A 147 -59.25 -48.74 -20.39
C ARG A 147 -59.86 -49.10 -21.74
N GLN A 148 -59.14 -48.90 -22.84
CA GLN A 148 -59.61 -49.24 -24.18
C GLN A 148 -59.79 -50.76 -24.38
N MET A 149 -58.96 -51.59 -23.74
CA MET A 149 -59.12 -53.05 -23.76
C MET A 149 -60.38 -53.53 -23.05
N GLY A 150 -60.98 -52.72 -22.16
CA GLY A 150 -62.28 -53.01 -21.53
C GLY A 150 -62.30 -54.18 -20.54
N VAL A 151 -61.14 -54.72 -20.14
CA VAL A 151 -61.03 -55.89 -19.25
C VAL A 151 -61.67 -55.64 -17.87
N CYS A 152 -61.66 -54.39 -17.39
CA CYS A 152 -62.37 -53.99 -16.19
C CYS A 152 -63.65 -53.24 -16.57
N ASP A 153 -64.77 -53.95 -16.52
CA ASP A 153 -66.15 -53.47 -16.63
C ASP A 153 -66.46 -52.26 -15.73
N ALA A 154 -66.00 -52.29 -14.47
CA ALA A 154 -66.20 -51.20 -13.52
C ALA A 154 -65.31 -49.97 -13.74
N GLY A 155 -64.34 -50.01 -14.67
CA GLY A 155 -63.49 -48.86 -15.01
C GLY A 155 -62.47 -48.45 -13.93
N PHE A 156 -62.16 -49.32 -12.97
CA PHE A 156 -61.19 -49.03 -11.91
C PHE A 156 -59.80 -48.66 -12.45
N ARG A 157 -59.06 -47.82 -11.71
CA ARG A 157 -57.68 -47.47 -12.03
C ARG A 157 -56.80 -48.72 -12.03
N TRP A 158 -55.87 -48.82 -12.96
CA TRP A 158 -54.90 -49.91 -12.99
C TRP A 158 -53.66 -49.56 -12.17
N ILE A 159 -53.13 -50.52 -11.43
CA ILE A 159 -51.96 -50.35 -10.56
C ILE A 159 -50.86 -51.23 -11.13
N LYS A 160 -49.71 -50.63 -11.45
CA LYS A 160 -48.54 -51.36 -11.96
C LYS A 160 -48.02 -52.29 -10.87
N GLN A 161 -47.87 -53.57 -11.19
CA GLN A 161 -47.33 -54.61 -10.30
C GLN A 161 -46.29 -55.40 -11.08
N GLY A 162 -45.03 -55.45 -10.63
CA GLY A 162 -43.97 -56.32 -11.18
C GLY A 162 -43.95 -56.49 -12.70
N HIS A 163 -44.66 -57.52 -13.19
CA HIS A 163 -44.75 -57.94 -14.59
C HIS A 163 -46.10 -57.63 -15.29
N GLY A 164 -46.91 -56.71 -14.75
CA GLY A 164 -48.19 -56.34 -15.33
C GLY A 164 -48.94 -55.25 -14.55
N TYR A 165 -50.26 -55.23 -14.72
CA TYR A 165 -51.15 -54.27 -14.11
C TYR A 165 -52.36 -54.97 -13.51
N ARG A 166 -52.76 -54.57 -12.30
CA ARG A 166 -53.97 -55.06 -11.63
C ARG A 166 -54.97 -53.92 -11.43
N CYS A 167 -56.25 -54.15 -11.69
CA CYS A 167 -57.26 -53.14 -11.42
C CYS A 167 -57.34 -52.84 -9.91
N ALA A 168 -57.72 -51.63 -9.51
CA ALA A 168 -57.80 -51.24 -8.10
C ALA A 168 -58.87 -52.03 -7.32
N GLY A 169 -59.85 -52.62 -8.02
CA GLY A 169 -60.78 -53.58 -7.43
C GLY A 169 -60.15 -54.94 -7.08
N GLY A 170 -58.95 -55.24 -7.60
CA GLY A 170 -58.19 -56.45 -7.30
C GLY A 170 -58.53 -57.66 -8.20
N TYR A 171 -59.68 -57.64 -8.88
CA TYR A 171 -60.24 -58.79 -9.60
C TYR A 171 -59.61 -59.06 -10.98
N HIS A 172 -59.09 -58.03 -11.67
CA HIS A 172 -58.58 -58.14 -13.04
C HIS A 172 -57.09 -57.88 -13.10
N PHE A 173 -56.38 -58.68 -13.91
CA PHE A 173 -54.94 -58.58 -14.14
C PHE A 173 -54.64 -58.67 -15.63
N VAL A 174 -53.72 -57.83 -16.10
CA VAL A 174 -53.22 -57.82 -17.49
C VAL A 174 -51.69 -57.80 -17.44
N SER A 175 -51.03 -58.71 -18.14
CA SER A 175 -49.57 -58.78 -18.19
C SER A 175 -48.98 -57.65 -19.04
N SER A 176 -47.72 -57.27 -18.78
CA SER A 176 -47.03 -56.25 -19.59
C SER A 176 -46.92 -56.66 -21.07
N GLY A 177 -46.75 -57.96 -21.35
CA GLY A 177 -46.69 -58.51 -22.71
C GLY A 177 -47.99 -58.32 -23.49
N GLU A 178 -49.14 -58.52 -22.86
CA GLU A 178 -50.45 -58.22 -23.47
C GLU A 178 -50.64 -56.72 -23.73
N LEU A 179 -49.99 -55.87 -22.92
CA LEU A 179 -49.98 -54.43 -23.10
C LEU A 179 -48.97 -53.93 -24.13
N GLY A 180 -48.09 -54.79 -24.66
CA GLY A 180 -47.01 -54.40 -25.56
C GLY A 180 -46.03 -53.40 -24.94
N LEU A 181 -45.78 -53.52 -23.64
CA LEU A 181 -44.84 -52.71 -22.85
C LEU A 181 -43.62 -53.54 -22.41
#